data_AF-A0A5C7RG95-F1
#
_entry.id   AF-A0A5C7RG95-F1
#
_cell.length_a   1.000
_cell.length_b   1.000
_cell.length_c   1.000
_cell.angle_alpha   90.00
_cell.angle_beta   90.00
_cell.angle_gamma   90.00
#
_symmetry.space_group_name_H-M   'P 1'
#
loop_
_entity.id
_entity.type
_entity.pdbx_description
1 polymer ?
#
loop_
_entity_poly.entity_id
_entity_poly.type
_entity_poly.pdbx_seq_one_letter_code
_entity_poly.pdbx_strand_id
1 'polypeptide(L)'
;MDTSQQILQCFLEGQYERMQCPQCENTFLTNVYAMHCDGKDLSLNCKKCHRDFFADSQTGAWNHYVLLEKFSLGLEYFCDAIHQQQLTQIPFIRRIGLLSETDEVLPLERIELFTEADLDYRMIYVMERLEHLDQEDSNFFTEHVHDIDWMEEQDRLEVWGWVNERYGQALADDLRQLCHYYREHQDFVSWDLHGDNLMRTRQGKIVVMDPFTPKF
;
A
#
# COMPACT_ATOMS: atom_id res chain seq x y z
N MET A 1 -15.88 16.79 -13.57
CA MET A 1 -15.10 16.57 -12.34
C MET A 1 -14.49 15.19 -12.48
N ASP A 2 -13.19 15.05 -12.27
CA ASP A 2 -12.52 13.75 -12.31
C ASP A 2 -13.04 12.84 -11.19
N THR A 3 -13.06 11.53 -11.39
CA THR A 3 -13.53 10.58 -10.36
C THR A 3 -12.72 10.71 -9.07
N SER A 4 -11.40 10.90 -9.15
CA SER A 4 -10.56 11.09 -7.96
C SER A 4 -11.02 12.29 -7.13
N GLN A 5 -11.39 13.39 -7.80
CA GLN A 5 -11.88 14.60 -7.15
C GLN A 5 -13.23 14.41 -6.47
N GLN A 6 -14.13 13.59 -7.06
CA GLN A 6 -15.42 13.26 -6.44
C GLN A 6 -15.22 12.42 -5.17
N ILE A 7 -14.33 11.41 -5.22
CA ILE A 7 -14.00 10.58 -4.06
C ILE A 7 -13.40 11.43 -2.94
N LEU A 8 -12.47 12.33 -3.28
CA LEU A 8 -11.89 13.26 -2.32
C LEU A 8 -12.94 14.18 -1.69
N GLN A 9 -13.87 14.73 -2.49
CA GLN A 9 -14.93 15.59 -1.97
C GLN A 9 -15.83 14.85 -0.96
N CYS A 10 -16.26 13.63 -1.27
CA CYS A 10 -17.05 12.82 -0.34
C CYS A 10 -16.27 12.48 0.94
N PHE A 11 -14.94 12.32 0.84
CA PHE A 11 -14.08 12.12 2.00
C PHE A 11 -14.07 13.36 2.91
N LEU A 12 -13.89 14.55 2.34
CA LEU A 12 -13.93 15.82 3.07
C LEU A 12 -15.30 16.11 3.70
N GLU A 13 -16.38 15.61 3.10
CA GLU A 13 -17.74 15.71 3.61
C GLU A 13 -18.08 14.65 4.68
N GLY A 14 -17.11 13.82 5.08
CA GLY A 14 -17.29 12.80 6.11
C GLY A 14 -18.26 11.69 5.72
N GLN A 15 -18.38 11.40 4.41
CA GLN A 15 -19.37 10.44 3.89
C GLN A 15 -18.92 8.96 4.00
N TYR A 16 -17.70 8.70 4.48
CA TYR A 16 -17.17 7.35 4.62
C TYR A 16 -17.04 6.92 6.08
N GLU A 17 -17.46 5.69 6.34
CA GLU A 17 -17.32 5.07 7.64
C GLU A 17 -15.88 4.60 7.87
N ARG A 18 -15.27 5.03 8.97
CA ARG A 18 -13.96 4.52 9.39
C ARG A 18 -14.09 3.06 9.81
N MET A 19 -13.26 2.21 9.23
CA MET A 19 -13.12 0.81 9.61
C MET A 19 -12.17 0.69 10.81
N GLN A 20 -12.52 -0.18 11.75
CA GLN A 20 -11.64 -0.59 12.85
C GLN A 20 -11.18 -2.02 12.59
N CYS A 21 -9.87 -2.24 12.59
CA CYS A 21 -9.28 -3.56 12.54
C CYS A 21 -8.08 -3.56 13.49
N PRO A 22 -8.06 -4.38 14.56
CA PRO A 22 -6.96 -4.38 15.52
C PRO A 22 -5.59 -4.69 14.91
N GLN A 23 -5.55 -5.54 13.86
CA GLN A 23 -4.32 -5.79 13.11
C GLN A 23 -3.94 -4.57 12.25
N CYS A 24 -4.91 -3.86 11.67
CA CYS A 24 -4.65 -2.62 10.93
C CYS A 24 -4.26 -1.45 11.83
N GLU A 25 -4.79 -1.40 13.06
CA GLU A 25 -4.48 -0.37 14.06
C GLU A 25 -3.07 -0.52 14.64
N ASN A 26 -2.53 -1.74 14.63
CA ASN A 26 -1.15 -2.03 14.99
C ASN A 26 -0.20 -2.04 13.78
N THR A 27 -0.73 -1.91 12.56
CA THR A 27 0.06 -1.77 11.33
C THR A 27 -0.06 -0.34 10.80
N PHE A 28 0.78 -0.03 9.84
CA PHE A 28 0.98 1.29 9.23
C PHE A 28 -0.28 1.87 8.55
N LEU A 29 -1.38 1.11 8.43
CA LEU A 29 -2.67 1.55 7.87
C LEU A 29 -3.37 2.54 8.81
N THR A 30 -2.84 3.76 8.89
CA THR A 30 -3.54 4.87 9.52
C THR A 30 -4.86 5.09 8.77
N ASN A 31 -5.94 5.17 9.55
CA ASN A 31 -7.30 5.50 9.14
C ASN A 31 -7.77 4.89 7.81
N VAL A 32 -8.32 3.67 7.89
CA VAL A 32 -8.98 2.98 6.77
C VAL A 32 -10.46 3.33 6.76
N TYR A 33 -11.04 3.63 5.59
CA TYR A 33 -12.47 3.90 5.44
C TYR A 33 -13.12 3.02 4.39
N ALA A 34 -14.34 2.58 4.69
CA ALA A 34 -15.14 1.79 3.77
C ALA A 34 -15.64 2.67 2.62
N MET A 35 -15.44 2.23 1.37
CA MET A 35 -16.05 2.88 0.21
C MET A 35 -17.48 2.39 0.02
N HIS A 36 -18.38 2.80 0.91
CA HIS A 36 -19.83 2.64 0.77
C HIS A 36 -20.46 4.04 0.74
N CYS A 37 -21.15 4.40 -0.34
CA CYS A 37 -21.75 5.72 -0.53
C CYS A 37 -23.27 5.59 -0.59
N ASP A 38 -23.96 5.99 0.49
CA ASP A 38 -25.42 5.92 0.58
C ASP A 38 -26.06 7.32 0.64
N GLY A 39 -25.83 8.15 -0.39
CA GLY A 39 -26.99 8.92 -0.86
C GLY A 39 -26.90 10.27 -1.56
N LYS A 40 -25.76 10.84 -1.99
CA LYS A 40 -25.77 11.98 -2.96
C LYS A 40 -24.70 11.94 -4.07
N ASP A 41 -24.38 10.71 -4.51
CA ASP A 41 -23.62 10.26 -5.69
C ASP A 41 -22.08 10.37 -5.72
N LEU A 42 -21.43 9.24 -5.41
CA LEU A 42 -20.37 8.68 -6.25
C LEU A 42 -20.97 7.53 -7.05
N SER A 43 -21.12 7.70 -8.36
CA SER A 43 -21.70 6.72 -9.28
C SER A 43 -20.68 6.35 -10.37
N LEU A 44 -19.69 5.52 -10.04
CA LEU A 44 -18.92 4.71 -11.01
C LEU A 44 -19.78 3.59 -11.65
N ASN A 45 -21.12 3.77 -11.71
CA ASN A 45 -22.07 2.73 -12.11
C ASN A 45 -21.95 2.45 -13.60
N CYS A 46 -21.43 3.40 -14.36
CA CYS A 46 -21.00 3.16 -15.70
C CYS A 46 -19.74 2.28 -15.70
N LYS A 47 -19.87 1.06 -16.27
CA LYS A 47 -18.74 0.13 -16.48
C LYS A 47 -17.52 0.79 -17.10
N LYS A 48 -17.71 1.79 -17.96
CA LYS A 48 -16.63 2.58 -18.56
C LYS A 48 -15.89 3.41 -17.52
N CYS A 49 -16.57 4.22 -16.70
CA CYS A 49 -15.89 5.05 -15.69
C CYS A 49 -15.13 4.19 -14.67
N HIS A 50 -15.73 3.07 -14.24
CA HIS A 50 -15.04 2.11 -13.37
C HIS A 50 -13.80 1.54 -14.06
N ARG A 51 -13.93 1.03 -15.29
CA ARG A 51 -12.80 0.50 -16.04
C ARG A 51 -11.73 1.55 -16.32
N ASP A 52 -12.11 2.78 -16.62
CA ASP A 52 -11.16 3.84 -16.97
C ASP A 52 -10.42 4.32 -15.70
N PHE A 53 -11.11 4.39 -14.55
CA PHE A 53 -10.47 4.73 -13.27
C PHE A 53 -9.55 3.60 -12.77
N PHE A 54 -10.01 2.35 -12.86
CA PHE A 54 -9.28 1.15 -12.44
C PHE A 54 -8.62 0.43 -13.62
N ALA A 55 -8.21 1.15 -14.68
CA ALA A 55 -7.67 0.54 -15.90
C ALA A 55 -6.40 -0.27 -15.65
N ASP A 56 -5.67 0.11 -14.60
CA ASP A 56 -4.45 -0.54 -14.13
C ASP A 56 -4.74 -1.79 -13.27
N SER A 57 -6.01 -2.06 -12.93
CA SER A 57 -6.42 -3.28 -12.20
C SER A 57 -7.11 -4.27 -13.13
N GLN A 58 -6.68 -5.54 -13.07
CA GLN A 58 -7.27 -6.60 -13.91
C GLN A 58 -8.60 -7.15 -13.37
N THR A 59 -9.11 -6.68 -12.22
CA THR A 59 -10.28 -7.29 -11.56
C THR A 59 -11.02 -6.34 -10.61
N GLY A 60 -12.36 -6.52 -10.52
CA GLY A 60 -13.11 -6.24 -9.29
C GLY A 60 -14.39 -5.41 -9.46
N ALA A 61 -15.46 -5.80 -8.76
CA ALA A 61 -16.63 -4.97 -8.52
C ALA A 61 -16.31 -3.93 -7.42
N TRP A 62 -17.10 -2.85 -7.36
CA TRP A 62 -16.94 -1.72 -6.45
C TRP A 62 -16.72 -2.04 -4.97
N ASN A 63 -17.20 -3.19 -4.48
CA ASN A 63 -17.21 -3.55 -3.06
C ASN A 63 -15.83 -3.96 -2.51
N HIS A 64 -14.76 -3.70 -3.26
CA HIS A 64 -13.42 -4.21 -3.01
C HIS A 64 -12.38 -3.11 -2.99
N TYR A 65 -12.77 -1.88 -2.70
CA TYR A 65 -11.83 -0.79 -2.51
C TYR A 65 -12.08 -0.12 -1.15
N VAL A 66 -11.02 0.45 -0.61
CA VAL A 66 -11.01 1.21 0.64
C VAL A 66 -10.31 2.54 0.41
N LEU A 67 -10.57 3.49 1.29
CA LEU A 67 -9.78 4.71 1.40
C LEU A 67 -8.75 4.56 2.51
N LEU A 68 -7.56 5.07 2.27
CA LEU A 68 -6.48 5.16 3.25
C LEU A 68 -6.08 6.62 3.44
N GLU A 69 -5.97 7.05 4.69
CA GLU A 69 -5.40 8.35 5.06
C GLU A 69 -4.08 8.13 5.80
N LYS A 70 -2.97 8.55 5.18
CA LYS A 70 -1.62 8.40 5.75
C LYS A 70 -1.02 9.73 6.18
N PHE A 71 -0.26 9.66 7.27
CA PHE A 71 0.50 10.77 7.86
C PHE A 71 2.02 10.53 7.77
N SER A 72 2.48 9.60 6.93
CA SER A 72 3.90 9.30 6.72
C SER A 72 4.21 8.98 5.26
N LEU A 73 5.46 9.20 4.85
CA LEU A 73 5.95 8.95 3.48
C LEU A 73 6.14 7.48 3.13
N GLY A 74 5.96 6.54 4.07
CA GLY A 74 6.21 5.10 3.85
C GLY A 74 5.59 4.59 2.55
N LEU A 75 4.31 4.89 2.35
CA LEU A 75 3.59 4.41 1.18
C LEU A 75 4.04 5.11 -0.12
N GLU A 76 4.54 6.34 -0.03
CA GLU A 76 5.12 7.04 -1.17
C GLU A 76 6.47 6.46 -1.57
N TYR A 77 7.31 6.06 -0.60
CA TYR A 77 8.53 5.30 -0.87
C TYR A 77 8.23 3.98 -1.53
N PHE A 78 7.20 3.28 -1.07
CA PHE A 78 6.73 2.04 -1.69
C PHE A 78 6.20 2.28 -3.12
N CYS A 79 5.41 3.32 -3.34
CA CYS A 79 4.94 3.70 -4.67
C CYS A 79 6.09 4.04 -5.61
N ASP A 80 7.13 4.72 -5.14
CA ASP A 80 8.31 5.00 -5.95
C ASP A 80 9.09 3.72 -6.27
N ALA A 81 9.28 2.82 -5.29
CA ALA A 81 9.90 1.51 -5.51
C ALA A 81 9.16 0.69 -6.57
N ILE A 82 7.81 0.67 -6.54
CA ILE A 82 6.97 0.03 -7.55
C ILE A 82 7.33 0.52 -8.96
N HIS A 83 7.44 1.84 -9.14
CA HIS A 83 7.73 2.42 -10.46
C HIS A 83 9.19 2.20 -10.87
N GLN A 84 10.15 2.39 -9.97
CA GLN A 84 11.57 2.26 -10.29
C GLN A 84 11.97 0.81 -10.57
N GLN A 85 11.46 -0.13 -9.78
CA GLN A 85 11.80 -1.55 -9.87
C GLN A 85 10.86 -2.35 -10.79
N GLN A 86 9.71 -1.77 -11.19
CA GLN A 86 8.70 -2.44 -12.01
C GLN A 86 8.06 -3.67 -11.32
N LEU A 87 7.75 -3.51 -10.03
CA LEU A 87 7.18 -4.58 -9.19
C LEU A 87 5.81 -5.04 -9.71
N THR A 88 5.49 -6.33 -9.55
CA THR A 88 4.29 -6.96 -10.14
C THR A 88 3.31 -7.58 -9.13
N GLN A 89 3.77 -7.96 -7.95
CA GLN A 89 3.04 -8.53 -6.82
C GLN A 89 2.67 -7.45 -5.82
N ILE A 90 2.03 -6.40 -6.33
CA ILE A 90 1.65 -5.22 -5.56
C ILE A 90 0.14 -4.98 -5.66
N PRO A 91 -0.47 -4.38 -4.64
CA PRO A 91 -1.88 -4.04 -4.68
C PRO A 91 -2.14 -2.86 -5.62
N PHE A 92 -3.35 -2.78 -6.16
CA PHE A 92 -3.82 -1.52 -6.73
C PHE A 92 -3.84 -0.44 -5.65
N ILE A 93 -3.11 0.64 -5.90
CA ILE A 93 -3.13 1.84 -5.07
C ILE A 93 -2.99 3.08 -5.93
N ARG A 94 -3.80 4.11 -5.62
CA ARG A 94 -3.77 5.40 -6.31
C ARG A 94 -3.98 6.53 -5.32
N ARG A 95 -3.05 7.48 -5.29
CA ARG A 95 -3.22 8.75 -4.57
C ARG A 95 -4.32 9.57 -5.25
N ILE A 96 -5.27 10.05 -4.47
CA ILE A 96 -6.39 10.86 -4.94
C ILE A 96 -6.44 12.26 -4.31
N GLY A 97 -5.68 12.50 -3.22
CA GLY A 97 -5.64 13.79 -2.56
C GLY A 97 -4.44 13.98 -1.66
N LEU A 98 -4.08 15.25 -1.46
CA LEU A 98 -3.13 15.73 -0.47
C LEU A 98 -3.84 16.85 0.30
N LEU A 99 -3.87 16.76 1.63
CA LEU A 99 -4.57 17.72 2.48
C LEU A 99 -3.58 18.35 3.46
N SER A 100 -3.68 19.65 3.71
CA SER A 100 -2.98 20.29 4.84
C SER A 100 -3.53 19.81 6.20
N GLU A 101 -2.91 20.24 7.29
CA GLU A 101 -3.47 20.07 8.65
C GLU A 101 -4.87 20.68 8.83
N THR A 102 -5.23 21.66 8.01
CA THR A 102 -6.51 22.41 8.09
C THR A 102 -7.52 22.00 7.02
N ASP A 103 -7.40 20.79 6.47
CA ASP A 103 -8.26 20.24 5.41
C ASP A 103 -8.21 20.99 4.07
N GLU A 104 -7.18 21.82 3.82
CA GLU A 104 -7.01 22.45 2.51
C GLU A 104 -6.43 21.47 1.50
N VAL A 105 -7.03 21.39 0.30
CA VAL A 105 -6.51 20.55 -0.79
C VAL A 105 -5.24 21.15 -1.36
N LEU A 106 -4.16 20.38 -1.30
CA LEU A 106 -2.84 20.74 -1.80
C LEU A 106 -2.56 20.12 -3.18
N PRO A 107 -1.65 20.70 -3.98
CA PRO A 107 -1.18 20.08 -5.22
C PRO A 107 -0.46 18.74 -4.99
N LEU A 108 -0.72 17.73 -5.83
CA LEU A 108 -0.19 16.38 -5.66
C LEU A 108 1.34 16.30 -5.88
N GLU A 109 1.91 17.24 -6.60
CA GLU A 109 3.33 17.35 -6.91
C GLU A 109 4.19 17.88 -5.75
N ARG A 110 3.57 18.22 -4.61
CA ARG A 110 4.29 18.75 -3.44
C ARG A 110 5.10 17.73 -2.65
N ILE A 111 4.92 16.44 -2.93
CA ILE A 111 5.62 15.39 -2.18
C ILE A 111 7.07 15.31 -2.68
N GLU A 112 7.99 15.64 -1.79
CA GLU A 112 9.41 15.39 -1.95
C GLU A 112 9.75 14.08 -1.24
N LEU A 113 10.39 13.15 -1.95
CA LEU A 113 10.84 11.89 -1.38
C LEU A 113 12.29 12.02 -0.89
N PHE A 114 12.63 11.19 0.08
CA PHE A 114 13.97 11.04 0.64
C PHE A 114 14.38 12.27 1.41
N THR A 115 13.52 12.61 2.37
CA THR A 115 13.67 13.73 3.29
C THR A 115 13.41 13.22 4.71
N GLU A 116 14.13 13.79 5.67
CA GLU A 116 13.96 13.54 7.11
C GLU A 116 12.79 14.35 7.71
N ALA A 117 12.05 15.11 6.88
CA ALA A 117 11.00 16.00 7.35
C ALA A 117 9.73 15.24 7.79
N ASP A 118 9.20 15.62 8.96
CA ASP A 118 7.84 15.30 9.34
C ASP A 118 6.85 15.89 8.34
N LEU A 119 5.78 15.16 8.06
CA LEU A 119 4.74 15.61 7.15
C LEU A 119 3.81 16.62 7.83
N ASP A 120 3.65 17.79 7.22
CA ASP A 120 2.61 18.78 7.54
C ASP A 120 1.32 18.56 6.72
N TYR A 121 1.20 17.39 6.09
CA TYR A 121 0.08 17.03 5.22
C TYR A 121 -0.35 15.57 5.37
N ARG A 122 -1.60 15.31 4.96
CA ARG A 122 -2.26 14.01 4.92
C ARG A 122 -2.44 13.55 3.49
N MET A 123 -2.11 12.30 3.22
CA MET A 123 -2.24 11.70 1.90
C MET A 123 -3.44 10.77 1.85
N ILE A 124 -4.29 10.95 0.84
CA ILE A 124 -5.52 10.16 0.66
C ILE A 124 -5.36 9.25 -0.55
N TYR A 125 -5.58 7.96 -0.36
CA TYR A 125 -5.47 6.93 -1.39
C TYR A 125 -6.77 6.17 -1.56
N VAL A 126 -7.04 5.73 -2.79
CA VAL A 126 -7.90 4.59 -3.07
C VAL A 126 -7.00 3.38 -3.20
N MET A 127 -7.34 2.30 -2.50
CA MET A 127 -6.60 1.04 -2.56
C MET A 127 -7.59 -0.12 -2.70
N GLU A 128 -7.20 -1.20 -3.38
CA GLU A 128 -7.98 -2.43 -3.31
C GLU A 128 -8.02 -2.97 -1.87
N ARG A 129 -9.15 -3.60 -1.52
CA ARG A 129 -9.36 -4.21 -0.23
C ARG A 129 -8.62 -5.54 -0.19
N LEU A 130 -7.70 -5.65 0.75
CA LEU A 130 -6.92 -6.86 0.98
C LEU A 130 -7.41 -7.61 2.21
N GLU A 131 -6.99 -8.87 2.29
CA GLU A 131 -7.25 -9.79 3.40
C GLU A 131 -5.91 -10.16 4.06
N HIS A 132 -5.91 -10.34 5.38
CA HIS A 132 -4.71 -10.82 6.07
C HIS A 132 -4.32 -12.21 5.57
N LEU A 133 -3.02 -12.51 5.61
CA LEU A 133 -2.55 -13.88 5.39
C LEU A 133 -3.14 -14.81 6.45
N ASP A 134 -3.29 -16.07 6.07
CA ASP A 134 -3.55 -17.12 7.05
C ASP A 134 -2.31 -17.32 7.95
N GLN A 135 -2.52 -18.03 9.06
CA GLN A 135 -1.48 -18.24 10.06
C GLN A 135 -0.26 -18.96 9.50
N GLU A 136 -0.45 -19.86 8.54
CA GLU A 136 0.64 -20.66 7.99
C GLU A 136 1.59 -19.78 7.17
N ASP A 137 1.03 -18.96 6.29
CA ASP A 137 1.80 -18.03 5.47
C ASP A 137 2.41 -16.92 6.33
N SER A 138 1.65 -16.35 7.28
CA SER A 138 2.17 -15.35 8.22
C SER A 138 3.38 -15.85 9.02
N ASN A 139 3.32 -17.10 9.51
CA ASN A 139 4.45 -17.72 10.22
C ASN A 139 5.66 -17.91 9.31
N PHE A 140 5.45 -18.37 8.08
CA PHE A 140 6.55 -18.55 7.13
C PHE A 140 7.33 -17.24 6.92
N PHE A 141 6.65 -16.12 6.68
CA PHE A 141 7.32 -14.83 6.48
C PHE A 141 8.00 -14.33 7.74
N THR A 142 7.39 -14.54 8.91
CA THR A 142 7.97 -14.18 10.21
C THR A 142 9.24 -14.99 10.50
N GLU A 143 9.27 -16.27 10.16
CA GLU A 143 10.40 -17.17 10.45
C GLU A 143 11.54 -17.05 9.43
N HIS A 144 11.22 -16.75 8.17
CA HIS A 144 12.17 -16.87 7.06
C HIS A 144 12.53 -15.55 6.37
N VAL A 145 11.67 -14.53 6.40
CA VAL A 145 11.86 -13.29 5.62
C VAL A 145 12.08 -12.05 6.50
N HIS A 146 11.70 -12.14 7.77
CA HIS A 146 12.00 -11.13 8.78
C HIS A 146 13.51 -10.84 8.88
N ASP A 147 13.89 -9.60 9.21
CA ASP A 147 15.28 -9.14 9.37
C ASP A 147 16.22 -9.35 8.16
N ILE A 148 15.67 -9.54 6.96
CA ILE A 148 16.48 -9.89 5.78
C ILE A 148 17.49 -8.81 5.36
N ASP A 149 17.27 -7.57 5.80
CA ASP A 149 18.21 -6.45 5.63
C ASP A 149 19.49 -6.62 6.46
N TRP A 150 19.42 -7.32 7.61
CA TRP A 150 20.55 -7.63 8.49
C TRP A 150 21.29 -8.92 8.12
N MET A 151 20.71 -9.74 7.25
CA MET A 151 21.32 -11.01 6.81
C MET A 151 22.55 -10.78 5.92
N GLU A 152 23.41 -11.79 5.81
CA GLU A 152 24.48 -11.78 4.81
C GLU A 152 23.92 -12.10 3.42
N GLU A 153 24.68 -11.77 2.36
CA GLU A 153 24.19 -11.96 0.98
C GLU A 153 23.82 -13.41 0.66
N GLN A 154 24.61 -14.36 1.17
CA GLN A 154 24.34 -15.77 0.94
C GLN A 154 23.03 -16.22 1.60
N ASP A 155 22.76 -15.78 2.83
CA ASP A 155 21.54 -16.13 3.55
C ASP A 155 20.31 -15.52 2.86
N ARG A 156 20.41 -14.29 2.34
CA ARG A 156 19.34 -13.68 1.53
C ARG A 156 18.97 -14.53 0.32
N LEU A 157 19.97 -15.08 -0.38
CA LEU A 157 19.73 -15.92 -1.56
C LEU A 157 18.95 -17.20 -1.19
N GLU A 158 19.20 -17.76 0.00
CA GLU A 158 18.43 -18.91 0.51
C GLU A 158 16.97 -18.54 0.75
N VAL A 159 16.72 -17.38 1.39
CA VAL A 159 15.37 -16.88 1.62
C VAL A 159 14.60 -16.68 0.31
N TRP A 160 15.22 -16.05 -0.69
CA TRP A 160 14.60 -15.87 -2.01
C TRP A 160 14.30 -17.21 -2.68
N GLY A 161 15.15 -18.21 -2.47
CA GLY A 161 14.92 -19.59 -2.88
C GLY A 161 13.64 -20.16 -2.25
N TRP A 162 13.47 -20.04 -0.94
CA TRP A 162 12.29 -20.55 -0.23
C TRP A 162 11.00 -19.85 -0.67
N VAL A 163 11.02 -18.51 -0.84
CA VAL A 163 9.86 -17.75 -1.34
C VAL A 163 9.51 -18.21 -2.75
N ASN A 164 10.50 -18.40 -3.63
CA ASN A 164 10.27 -18.88 -4.98
C ASN A 164 9.64 -20.28 -5.00
N GLU A 165 10.17 -21.21 -4.20
CA GLU A 165 9.65 -22.57 -4.12
C GLU A 165 8.20 -22.61 -3.62
N ARG A 166 7.85 -21.76 -2.65
CA ARG A 166 6.54 -21.78 -1.98
C ARG A 166 5.48 -20.93 -2.69
N TYR A 167 5.84 -19.74 -3.16
CA TYR A 167 4.90 -18.73 -3.67
C TYR A 167 5.18 -18.29 -5.11
N GLY A 168 6.30 -18.73 -5.68
CA GLY A 168 6.67 -18.49 -7.07
C GLY A 168 7.63 -17.31 -7.27
N GLN A 169 8.31 -17.37 -8.42
CA GLN A 169 9.42 -16.49 -8.78
C GLN A 169 9.06 -15.00 -8.76
N ALA A 170 7.85 -14.64 -9.19
CA ALA A 170 7.45 -13.24 -9.26
C ALA A 170 7.44 -12.55 -7.88
N LEU A 171 6.94 -13.24 -6.84
CA LEU A 171 6.96 -12.69 -5.48
C LEU A 171 8.38 -12.62 -4.93
N ALA A 172 9.18 -13.65 -5.17
CA ALA A 172 10.58 -13.67 -4.75
C ALA A 172 11.39 -12.52 -5.37
N ASP A 173 11.20 -12.27 -6.67
CA ASP A 173 11.88 -11.17 -7.37
C ASP A 173 11.43 -9.80 -6.87
N ASP A 174 10.13 -9.59 -6.66
CA ASP A 174 9.63 -8.31 -6.17
C ASP A 174 10.11 -8.01 -4.75
N LEU A 175 10.13 -9.02 -3.86
CA LEU A 175 10.69 -8.86 -2.51
C LEU A 175 12.20 -8.56 -2.54
N ARG A 176 12.95 -9.23 -3.42
CA ARG A 176 14.39 -8.98 -3.60
C ARG A 176 14.65 -7.56 -4.12
N GLN A 177 13.88 -7.10 -5.10
CA GLN A 177 14.01 -5.77 -5.67
C GLN A 177 13.61 -4.67 -4.66
N LEU A 178 12.56 -4.90 -3.88
CA LEU A 178 12.16 -3.99 -2.82
C LEU A 178 13.25 -3.91 -1.73
N CYS A 179 13.80 -5.05 -1.31
CA CYS A 179 14.92 -5.09 -0.37
C CYS A 179 16.13 -4.30 -0.90
N HIS A 180 16.46 -4.45 -2.19
CA HIS A 180 17.52 -3.69 -2.85
C HIS A 180 17.26 -2.18 -2.78
N TYR A 181 16.07 -1.75 -3.20
CA TYR A 181 15.69 -0.33 -3.19
C TYR A 181 15.80 0.28 -1.79
N TYR A 182 15.28 -0.40 -0.76
CA TYR A 182 15.36 0.10 0.62
C TYR A 182 16.80 0.23 1.12
N ARG A 183 17.71 -0.67 0.69
CA ARG A 183 19.14 -0.58 1.02
C ARG A 183 19.84 0.58 0.31
N GLU A 184 19.48 0.86 -0.94
CA GLU A 184 20.02 2.03 -1.68
C GLU A 184 19.61 3.35 -1.03
N HIS A 185 18.44 3.38 -0.39
CA HIS A 185 17.86 4.56 0.25
C HIS A 185 17.90 4.50 1.79
N GLN A 186 18.80 3.70 2.35
CA GLN A 186 18.85 3.43 3.80
C GLN A 186 19.04 4.68 4.67
N ASP A 187 19.54 5.80 4.13
CA ASP A 187 19.66 7.05 4.89
C ASP A 187 18.29 7.65 5.23
N PHE A 188 17.23 7.27 4.51
CA PHE A 188 15.88 7.84 4.64
C PHE A 188 14.81 6.82 5.01
N VAL A 189 15.02 5.54 4.67
CA VAL A 189 14.05 4.46 4.91
C VAL A 189 14.68 3.23 5.56
N SER A 190 13.93 2.56 6.43
CA SER A 190 14.25 1.21 6.92
C SER A 190 13.41 0.18 6.21
N TRP A 191 14.03 -0.97 5.93
CA TRP A 191 13.30 -2.17 5.60
C TRP A 191 12.77 -2.80 6.88
N ASP A 192 11.49 -3.13 6.92
CA ASP A 192 10.89 -3.81 8.06
C ASP A 192 9.73 -4.71 7.62
N LEU A 193 10.02 -5.63 6.70
CA LEU A 193 9.02 -6.56 6.19
C LEU A 193 8.77 -7.71 7.19
N HIS A 194 7.55 -7.76 7.69
CA HIS A 194 7.02 -8.86 8.50
C HIS A 194 5.84 -9.52 7.79
N GLY A 195 5.33 -10.63 8.35
CA GLY A 195 4.12 -11.30 7.84
C GLY A 195 2.89 -10.37 7.73
N ASP A 196 2.85 -9.28 8.50
CA ASP A 196 1.77 -8.29 8.47
C ASP A 196 1.89 -7.26 7.32
N ASN A 197 3.08 -7.13 6.72
CA ASN A 197 3.33 -6.34 5.51
C ASN A 197 3.05 -7.14 4.23
N LEU A 198 2.53 -8.36 4.35
CA LEU A 198 2.04 -9.15 3.25
C LEU A 198 0.57 -9.41 3.46
N MET A 199 -0.18 -9.27 2.39
CA MET A 199 -1.62 -9.48 2.41
C MET A 199 -2.02 -10.26 1.18
N ARG A 200 -3.27 -10.70 1.18
CA ARG A 200 -3.85 -11.47 0.08
C ARG A 200 -4.89 -10.63 -0.63
N THR A 201 -4.84 -10.61 -1.95
CA THR A 201 -5.97 -10.13 -2.73
C THR A 201 -7.13 -11.11 -2.62
N ARG A 202 -8.34 -10.66 -2.92
CA ARG A 202 -9.53 -11.54 -2.92
C ARG A 202 -9.41 -12.74 -3.88
N GLN A 203 -8.57 -12.63 -4.90
CA GLN A 203 -8.30 -13.69 -5.87
C GLN A 203 -7.24 -14.69 -5.38
N GLY A 204 -6.71 -14.51 -4.17
CA GLY A 204 -5.76 -15.42 -3.55
C GLY A 204 -4.29 -15.06 -3.75
N LYS A 205 -3.99 -13.99 -4.50
CA LYS A 205 -2.62 -13.55 -4.80
C LYS A 205 -2.01 -12.89 -3.56
N ILE A 206 -0.81 -13.30 -3.17
CA ILE A 206 -0.05 -12.58 -2.14
C ILE A 206 0.51 -11.32 -2.78
N VAL A 207 0.34 -10.20 -2.09
CA VAL A 207 0.89 -8.90 -2.49
C VAL A 207 1.70 -8.32 -1.36
N VAL A 208 2.76 -7.62 -1.74
CA VAL A 208 3.62 -6.87 -0.82
C VAL A 208 2.93 -5.54 -0.49
N MET A 209 2.83 -5.24 0.79
CA MET A 209 2.47 -3.93 1.30
C MET A 209 3.73 -3.18 1.72
N ASP A 210 3.59 -1.86 1.85
CA ASP A 210 4.63 -0.96 2.36
C ASP A 210 5.34 -1.55 3.61
N PRO A 211 6.64 -1.94 3.51
CA PRO A 211 7.43 -2.46 4.62
C PRO A 211 8.06 -1.36 5.50
N PHE A 212 7.51 -0.14 5.48
CA PHE A 212 8.11 1.01 6.16
C PHE A 212 7.95 0.98 7.68
N THR A 213 9.06 1.30 8.34
CA THR A 213 9.11 1.75 9.74
C THR A 213 9.97 3.01 9.84
N PRO A 214 9.59 4.03 10.64
CA PRO A 214 10.42 5.23 10.81
C PRO A 214 11.80 4.88 11.33
N LYS A 215 12.86 5.45 10.73
CA LYS A 215 14.17 5.50 11.39
C LYS A 215 14.12 6.59 12.45
N PHE A 216 14.22 6.18 13.72
CA PHE A 216 14.44 7.06 14.87
C PHE A 216 15.92 7.32 15.10
#